data_AF-A0A816HWQ8-F1
#
_entry.id   AF-A0A816HWQ8-F1
#
_cell.length_a   1.000
_cell.length_b   1.000
_cell.length_c   1.000
_cell.angle_alpha   90.00
_cell.angle_beta   90.00
_cell.angle_gamma   90.00
#
_symmetry.space_group_name_H-M   'P 1'
#
loop_
_entity.id
_entity.type
_entity.pdbx_description
1 polymer ?
#
loop_
_entity_poly.entity_id
_entity_poly.type
_entity_poly.pdbx_seq_one_letter_code
_entity_poly.pdbx_strand_id
1 'polypeptide(L)'
;METSSDPTYLLLDYSKLSDNQFTQTLLTSTSTIINQDHLIQVLNQKDIFIFIRTLTQLLNRLNYSKLQHEQWSYYYNLGMTEGIWNGRVSKKMADANSMCYTYGRSKHLIKQRLDKHKLQYEKAQQALDEHMKNTPSIMDMNNIINMIHNLIEKDQYQLRLELERRKTILRLNAEEHRLIETFYELKPRQTEIKSAKIIWKAIHEQQNIIDEIAIFKKWLELHTQASSYTLQDVQLPKINHIFVSLSFQGPTSSAEHVAEQTIAKAEQM
;
A
#
# COMPACT_ATOMS: atom_id res chain seq x y z
N MET A 1 3.51 -18.42 -3.91
CA MET A 1 2.29 -18.44 -4.74
C MET A 1 1.36 -17.39 -4.17
N GLU A 2 1.47 -16.15 -4.64
CA GLU A 2 0.46 -15.14 -4.32
C GLU A 2 -0.67 -15.32 -5.32
N THR A 3 -1.87 -15.58 -4.82
CA THR A 3 -3.09 -15.36 -5.60
C THR A 3 -3.09 -13.88 -5.97
N SER A 4 -2.68 -13.60 -7.20
CA SER A 4 -2.84 -12.31 -7.88
C SER A 4 -4.33 -12.04 -8.00
N SER A 5 -4.98 -11.69 -6.88
CA SER A 5 -6.34 -11.23 -6.86
C SER A 5 -6.35 -9.90 -7.62
N ASP A 6 -7.00 -9.93 -8.78
CA ASP A 6 -7.18 -8.77 -9.65
C ASP A 6 -7.87 -7.68 -8.84
N PRO A 7 -7.24 -6.52 -8.57
CA PRO A 7 -7.80 -5.51 -7.67
C PRO A 7 -9.18 -4.99 -8.07
N THR A 8 -9.70 -5.38 -9.24
CA THR A 8 -11.12 -5.23 -9.61
C THR A 8 -12.11 -5.82 -8.60
N TYR A 9 -11.75 -6.83 -7.79
CA TYR A 9 -12.66 -7.35 -6.74
C TYR A 9 -12.96 -6.33 -5.64
N LEU A 10 -12.14 -5.28 -5.51
CA LEU A 10 -12.33 -4.18 -4.54
C LEU A 10 -13.27 -3.10 -5.08
N LEU A 11 -13.76 -3.20 -6.31
CA LEU A 11 -14.66 -2.23 -6.90
C LEU A 11 -16.12 -2.62 -6.70
N LEU A 12 -16.90 -1.70 -6.15
CA LEU A 12 -18.35 -1.84 -6.17
C LEU A 12 -18.90 -1.57 -7.57
N ASP A 13 -19.80 -2.43 -8.04
CA ASP A 13 -20.53 -2.21 -9.29
C ASP A 13 -21.88 -1.54 -8.98
N TYR A 14 -21.92 -0.21 -9.05
CA TYR A 14 -23.12 0.57 -8.74
C TYR A 14 -24.32 0.26 -9.65
N SER A 15 -24.06 -0.33 -10.83
CA SER A 15 -25.13 -0.77 -11.74
C SER A 15 -25.90 -2.00 -11.26
N LYS A 16 -25.32 -2.76 -10.32
CA LYS A 16 -25.90 -4.00 -9.77
C LYS A 16 -26.55 -3.83 -8.40
N LEU A 17 -26.42 -2.65 -7.78
CA LEU A 17 -27.07 -2.34 -6.52
C LEU A 17 -28.57 -2.24 -6.71
N SER A 18 -29.34 -2.64 -5.70
CA SER A 18 -30.77 -2.33 -5.68
C SER A 18 -31.00 -0.83 -5.59
N ASP A 19 -32.19 -0.36 -6.00
CA ASP A 19 -32.52 1.07 -5.97
C ASP A 19 -32.38 1.67 -4.57
N ASN A 20 -32.86 0.95 -3.56
CA ASN A 20 -32.68 1.36 -2.16
C ASN A 20 -31.21 1.39 -1.74
N GLN A 21 -30.42 0.39 -2.10
CA GLN A 21 -29.00 0.36 -1.74
C GLN A 21 -28.26 1.53 -2.37
N PHE A 22 -28.45 1.77 -3.67
CA PHE A 22 -27.80 2.87 -4.37
C PHE A 22 -28.17 4.23 -3.77
N THR A 23 -29.46 4.47 -3.50
CA THR A 23 -29.93 5.71 -2.87
C THR A 23 -29.31 5.93 -1.49
N GLN A 24 -29.28 4.89 -0.64
CA GLN A 24 -28.67 4.99 0.69
C GLN A 24 -27.16 5.25 0.61
N THR A 25 -26.47 4.59 -0.31
CA THR A 25 -25.05 4.81 -0.56
C THR A 25 -24.77 6.25 -1.01
N LEU A 26 -25.61 6.83 -1.87
CA LEU A 26 -25.47 8.22 -2.27
C LEU A 26 -25.80 9.20 -1.13
N LEU A 27 -26.85 8.94 -0.34
CA LEU A 27 -27.23 9.78 0.79
C LEU A 27 -26.17 9.83 1.89
N THR A 28 -25.53 8.71 2.20
CA THR A 28 -24.42 8.66 3.18
C THR A 28 -23.16 9.42 2.72
N SER A 29 -23.06 9.77 1.43
CA SER A 29 -21.99 10.61 0.90
C SER A 29 -22.26 12.12 1.02
N THR A 30 -23.50 12.53 1.37
CA THR A 30 -23.88 13.93 1.56
C THR A 30 -23.58 14.43 2.97
N SER A 31 -23.10 15.66 3.09
CA SER A 31 -22.68 16.27 4.36
C SER A 31 -23.76 17.11 5.04
N THR A 32 -24.92 17.36 4.40
CA THR A 32 -25.98 18.22 4.96
C THR A 32 -27.37 17.64 4.77
N ILE A 33 -28.22 17.77 5.80
CA ILE A 33 -29.61 17.27 5.84
C ILE A 33 -30.47 17.95 4.75
N ILE A 34 -30.27 19.24 4.51
CA ILE A 34 -31.01 20.01 3.50
C ILE A 34 -30.75 19.49 2.07
N ASN A 35 -29.53 19.01 1.81
CA ASN A 35 -29.20 18.42 0.51
C ASN A 35 -29.79 17.01 0.35
N GLN A 36 -30.11 16.31 1.44
CA GLN A 36 -30.71 14.97 1.39
C GLN A 36 -32.16 14.99 0.92
N ASP A 37 -32.99 15.90 1.46
CA ASP A 37 -34.40 15.98 1.08
C ASP A 37 -34.57 16.37 -0.40
N HIS A 38 -33.78 17.32 -0.88
CA HIS A 38 -33.76 17.69 -2.28
C HIS A 38 -33.25 16.54 -3.18
N LEU A 39 -32.19 15.84 -2.77
CA LEU A 39 -31.67 14.70 -3.49
C LEU A 39 -32.68 13.55 -3.57
N ILE A 40 -33.44 13.27 -2.51
CA ILE A 40 -34.51 12.26 -2.51
C ILE A 40 -35.58 12.63 -3.53
N GLN A 41 -36.02 13.89 -3.57
CA GLN A 41 -37.00 14.34 -4.56
C GLN A 41 -36.50 14.20 -6.00
N VAL A 42 -35.22 14.51 -6.24
CA VAL A 42 -34.56 14.36 -7.54
C VAL A 42 -34.44 12.88 -7.93
N LEU A 43 -34.05 12.00 -7.01
CA LEU A 43 -33.91 10.56 -7.24
C LEU A 43 -35.25 9.83 -7.40
N ASN A 44 -36.37 10.40 -6.94
CA ASN A 44 -37.71 9.84 -7.19
C ASN A 44 -38.11 9.92 -8.67
N GLN A 45 -37.43 10.74 -9.48
CA GLN A 45 -37.64 10.76 -10.92
C GLN A 45 -36.81 9.65 -11.59
N LYS A 46 -37.51 8.69 -12.21
CA LYS A 46 -36.88 7.47 -12.76
C LYS A 46 -35.75 7.75 -13.75
N ASP A 47 -35.93 8.70 -14.67
CA ASP A 47 -34.93 8.99 -15.70
C ASP A 47 -33.68 9.64 -15.11
N ILE A 48 -33.88 10.54 -14.13
CA ILE A 48 -32.80 11.15 -13.37
C ILE A 48 -32.04 10.10 -12.55
N PHE A 49 -32.77 9.20 -11.91
CA PHE A 49 -32.17 8.12 -11.14
C PHE A 49 -31.26 7.25 -12.00
N ILE A 50 -31.75 6.82 -13.18
CA ILE A 50 -30.97 6.05 -14.15
C ILE A 50 -29.74 6.86 -14.61
N PHE A 51 -29.93 8.16 -14.87
CA PHE A 51 -28.85 9.06 -15.28
C PHE A 51 -27.75 9.14 -14.21
N ILE A 52 -28.10 9.40 -12.95
CA ILE A 52 -27.16 9.51 -11.83
C ILE A 52 -26.45 8.18 -11.60
N ARG A 53 -27.17 7.05 -11.61
CA ARG A 53 -26.55 5.72 -11.45
C ARG A 53 -25.53 5.43 -12.55
N THR A 54 -25.87 5.75 -13.79
CA THR A 54 -24.98 5.56 -14.93
C THR A 54 -23.74 6.45 -14.81
N LEU A 55 -23.94 7.72 -14.43
CA LEU A 55 -22.87 8.67 -14.18
C LEU A 55 -21.93 8.17 -13.07
N THR A 56 -22.46 7.69 -11.95
CA THR A 56 -21.68 7.10 -10.85
C THR A 56 -20.82 5.95 -11.34
N GLN A 57 -21.39 5.04 -12.13
CA GLN A 57 -20.64 3.88 -12.63
C GLN A 57 -19.56 4.27 -13.64
N LEU A 58 -19.81 5.28 -14.48
CA LEU A 58 -18.81 5.80 -15.42
C LEU A 58 -17.65 6.47 -14.69
N LEU A 59 -17.94 7.34 -13.71
CA LEU A 59 -16.92 7.99 -12.88
C LEU A 59 -16.11 6.97 -12.07
N ASN A 60 -16.76 5.93 -11.54
CA ASN A 60 -16.10 4.85 -10.81
C ASN A 60 -15.08 4.11 -11.69
N ARG A 61 -15.48 3.73 -12.91
CA ARG A 61 -14.61 3.07 -13.90
C ARG A 61 -13.48 3.97 -14.39
N LEU A 62 -13.77 5.25 -14.60
CA LEU A 62 -12.78 6.25 -15.00
C LEU A 62 -11.70 6.38 -13.92
N ASN A 63 -12.10 6.57 -12.66
CA ASN A 63 -11.17 6.69 -11.53
C ASN A 63 -10.32 5.43 -11.36
N TYR A 64 -10.94 4.24 -11.46
CA TYR A 64 -10.20 2.98 -11.42
C TYR A 64 -9.15 2.88 -12.54
N SER A 65 -9.54 3.20 -13.78
CA SER A 65 -8.64 3.13 -14.94
C SER A 65 -7.46 4.09 -14.78
N LYS A 66 -7.72 5.29 -14.22
CA LYS A 66 -6.69 6.27 -13.87
C LYS A 66 -5.71 5.71 -12.84
N LEU A 67 -6.21 5.17 -11.73
CA LEU A 67 -5.38 4.57 -10.67
C LEU A 67 -4.50 3.42 -11.20
N GLN A 68 -5.06 2.56 -12.06
CA GLN A 68 -4.29 1.50 -12.71
C GLN A 68 -3.23 2.07 -13.64
N HIS A 69 -3.57 3.08 -14.46
CA HIS A 69 -2.60 3.71 -15.35
C HIS A 69 -1.44 4.34 -14.56
N GLU A 70 -1.72 5.02 -13.46
CA GLU A 70 -0.70 5.58 -12.55
C GLU A 70 0.18 4.48 -11.93
N GLN A 71 -0.40 3.36 -11.51
CA GLN A 71 0.34 2.21 -10.99
C GLN A 71 1.32 1.66 -12.04
N TRP A 72 0.85 1.39 -13.25
CA TRP A 72 1.68 0.83 -14.32
C TRP A 72 2.71 1.84 -14.83
N SER A 73 2.39 3.13 -14.81
CA SER A 73 3.34 4.21 -15.10
C SER A 73 4.48 4.23 -14.08
N TYR A 74 4.16 4.09 -12.79
CA TYR A 74 5.16 3.96 -11.74
C TYR A 74 6.08 2.76 -11.97
N TYR A 75 5.50 1.59 -12.28
CA TYR A 75 6.26 0.37 -12.56
C TYR A 75 7.19 0.55 -13.77
N TYR A 76 6.69 1.21 -14.81
CA TYR A 76 7.47 1.48 -16.01
C TYR A 76 8.64 2.42 -15.71
N ASN A 77 8.38 3.51 -14.99
CA ASN A 77 9.38 4.51 -14.63
C ASN A 77 10.46 3.90 -13.73
N LEU A 78 10.08 3.11 -12.72
CA LEU A 78 11.03 2.42 -11.85
C LEU A 78 11.94 1.47 -12.64
N GLY A 79 11.37 0.69 -13.57
CA GLY A 79 12.16 -0.18 -14.44
C GLY A 79 13.12 0.60 -15.35
N MET A 80 12.73 1.79 -15.79
CA MET A 80 13.60 2.67 -16.60
C MET A 80 14.73 3.29 -15.77
N THR A 81 14.45 3.76 -14.54
CA THR A 81 15.44 4.45 -13.70
C THR A 81 16.41 3.49 -13.04
N GLU A 82 15.92 2.37 -12.52
CA GLU A 82 16.72 1.40 -11.76
C GLU A 82 17.27 0.27 -12.65
N GLY A 83 16.87 0.19 -13.93
CA GLY A 83 17.23 -0.91 -14.83
C GLY A 83 16.51 -2.23 -14.52
N ILE A 84 15.44 -2.17 -13.73
CA ILE A 84 14.80 -3.35 -13.13
C ILE A 84 13.74 -3.91 -14.07
N TRP A 85 14.20 -4.73 -15.00
CA TRP A 85 13.35 -5.51 -15.90
C TRP A 85 13.65 -6.98 -15.73
N ASN A 86 12.61 -7.80 -15.48
CA ASN A 86 12.77 -9.26 -15.40
C ASN A 86 13.92 -9.71 -14.50
N GLY A 87 14.18 -8.98 -13.43
CA GLY A 87 15.27 -9.26 -12.52
C GLY A 87 15.08 -10.64 -11.90
N ARG A 88 16.09 -11.50 -12.05
CA ARG A 88 16.13 -12.82 -11.43
C ARG A 88 17.48 -13.03 -10.77
N VAL A 89 17.45 -13.50 -9.54
CA VAL A 89 18.62 -14.06 -8.87
C VAL A 89 18.46 -15.57 -8.79
N SER A 90 19.56 -16.30 -8.67
CA SER A 90 19.49 -17.74 -8.42
C SER A 90 18.73 -17.99 -7.11
N LYS A 91 17.94 -19.08 -7.05
CA LYS A 91 17.20 -19.45 -5.83
C LYS A 91 18.14 -19.55 -4.62
N LYS A 92 19.33 -20.10 -4.80
CA LYS A 92 20.36 -20.19 -3.77
C LYS A 92 20.79 -18.81 -3.24
N MET A 93 20.96 -17.84 -4.13
CA MET A 93 21.28 -16.46 -3.74
C MET A 93 20.11 -15.78 -3.05
N ALA A 94 18.88 -16.03 -3.52
CA ALA A 94 17.67 -15.55 -2.88
C ALA A 94 17.57 -16.04 -1.42
N ASP A 95 17.68 -17.36 -1.24
CA ASP A 95 17.62 -18.02 0.06
C ASP A 95 18.77 -17.57 0.98
N ALA A 96 19.97 -17.37 0.44
CA ALA A 96 21.15 -16.97 1.22
C ALA A 96 21.11 -15.54 1.77
N ASN A 97 20.28 -14.68 1.18
CA ASN A 97 20.15 -13.26 1.54
C ASN A 97 18.70 -12.89 1.92
N SER A 98 17.81 -13.88 2.11
CA SER A 98 16.40 -13.69 2.48
C SER A 98 15.64 -12.72 1.55
N MET A 99 15.99 -12.72 0.26
CA MET A 99 15.44 -11.80 -0.73
C MET A 99 14.50 -12.53 -1.70
N CYS A 100 13.68 -11.79 -2.44
CA CYS A 100 12.86 -12.37 -3.49
C CYS A 100 13.73 -12.97 -4.63
N TYR A 101 13.30 -14.10 -5.20
CA TYR A 101 14.02 -14.71 -6.33
C TYR A 101 13.78 -13.95 -7.65
N THR A 102 12.63 -13.29 -7.77
CA THR A 102 12.24 -12.43 -8.88
C THR A 102 11.91 -11.05 -8.36
N TYR A 103 12.36 -10.05 -9.10
CA TYR A 103 12.00 -8.67 -8.88
C TYR A 103 11.61 -8.00 -10.20
N GLY A 104 10.61 -7.14 -10.13
CA GLY A 104 10.02 -6.52 -11.30
C GLY A 104 9.23 -7.48 -12.20
N ARG A 105 8.84 -6.96 -13.36
CA ARG A 105 8.12 -7.69 -14.42
C ARG A 105 8.79 -7.38 -15.76
N SER A 106 8.38 -8.06 -16.82
CA SER A 106 8.92 -7.79 -18.15
C SER A 106 8.48 -6.41 -18.63
N LYS A 107 9.39 -5.68 -19.28
CA LYS A 107 9.08 -4.40 -19.91
C LYS A 107 7.90 -4.52 -20.87
N HIS A 108 7.86 -5.61 -21.64
CA HIS A 108 6.77 -5.89 -22.56
C HIS A 108 5.41 -6.01 -21.83
N LEU A 109 5.34 -6.77 -20.73
CA LEU A 109 4.10 -6.92 -19.96
C LEU A 109 3.66 -5.61 -19.34
N ILE A 110 4.60 -4.84 -18.76
CA ILE A 110 4.28 -3.54 -18.16
C ILE A 110 3.74 -2.59 -19.24
N LYS A 111 4.40 -2.52 -20.40
CA LYS A 111 3.94 -1.68 -21.53
C LYS A 111 2.56 -2.11 -22.03
N GLN A 112 2.34 -3.41 -22.22
CA GLN A 112 1.02 -3.94 -22.61
C GLN A 112 -0.08 -3.54 -21.61
N ARG A 113 0.20 -3.60 -20.31
CA ARG A 113 -0.75 -3.20 -19.26
C ARG A 113 -0.98 -1.69 -19.25
N LEU A 114 0.07 -0.90 -19.43
CA LEU A 114 -0.02 0.56 -19.52
C LEU A 114 -0.92 0.98 -20.69
N ASP A 115 -0.67 0.44 -21.88
CA ASP A 115 -1.44 0.72 -23.09
C ASP A 115 -2.91 0.28 -22.93
N LYS A 116 -3.13 -0.90 -22.35
CA LYS A 116 -4.48 -1.39 -22.04
C LYS A 116 -5.26 -0.42 -21.14
N HIS A 117 -4.67 0.03 -20.04
CA HIS A 117 -5.36 0.90 -19.09
C HIS A 117 -5.49 2.33 -19.61
N LYS A 118 -4.55 2.80 -20.44
CA LYS A 118 -4.70 4.06 -21.18
C LYS A 118 -5.91 4.04 -22.11
N LEU A 119 -6.06 2.99 -22.91
CA LEU A 119 -7.21 2.81 -23.80
C LEU A 119 -8.53 2.69 -23.01
N GLN A 120 -8.53 2.01 -21.87
CA GLN A 120 -9.71 1.91 -20.99
C GLN A 120 -10.09 3.27 -20.40
N TYR A 121 -9.11 4.07 -20.00
CA TYR A 121 -9.33 5.43 -19.53
C TYR A 121 -9.94 6.31 -20.62
N GLU A 122 -9.37 6.31 -21.82
CA GLU A 122 -9.89 7.08 -22.96
C GLU A 122 -11.34 6.69 -23.31
N LYS A 123 -11.66 5.40 -23.32
CA LYS A 123 -13.02 4.91 -23.56
C LYS A 123 -14.00 5.32 -22.45
N ALA A 124 -13.57 5.25 -21.19
CA ALA A 124 -14.39 5.67 -20.05
C ALA A 124 -14.64 7.18 -20.08
N GLN A 125 -13.64 7.97 -20.47
CA GLN A 125 -13.77 9.42 -20.62
C GLN A 125 -14.75 9.78 -21.74
N GLN A 126 -14.63 9.14 -22.92
CA GLN A 126 -15.56 9.36 -24.03
C GLN A 126 -17.01 9.02 -23.64
N ALA A 127 -17.22 7.88 -22.96
CA ALA A 127 -18.55 7.49 -22.50
C ALA A 127 -19.11 8.46 -21.45
N LEU A 128 -18.26 9.01 -20.57
CA LEU A 128 -18.65 10.05 -19.63
C LEU A 128 -19.06 11.33 -20.35
N ASP A 129 -18.26 11.80 -21.31
CA ASP A 129 -18.54 13.01 -22.08
C ASP A 129 -19.84 12.88 -22.89
N GLU A 130 -20.10 11.71 -23.47
CA GLU A 130 -21.36 11.41 -24.15
C GLU A 130 -22.55 11.39 -23.20
N HIS A 131 -22.41 10.78 -22.02
CA HIS A 131 -23.47 10.74 -21.01
C HIS A 131 -23.80 12.15 -20.50
N MET A 132 -22.79 12.99 -20.27
CA MET A 132 -22.93 14.37 -19.83
C MET A 132 -23.66 15.28 -20.84
N LYS A 133 -23.77 14.90 -22.12
CA LYS A 133 -24.60 15.63 -23.09
C LYS A 133 -26.10 15.51 -22.80
N ASN A 134 -26.51 14.47 -22.07
CA ASN A 134 -27.90 14.21 -21.71
C ASN A 134 -28.25 14.74 -20.31
N THR A 135 -27.46 15.69 -19.77
CA THR A 135 -27.69 16.27 -18.45
C THR A 135 -29.10 16.86 -18.34
N PRO A 136 -29.89 16.44 -17.34
CA PRO A 136 -31.19 17.04 -17.04
C PRO A 136 -31.03 18.52 -16.62
N SER A 137 -31.84 19.41 -17.19
CA SER A 137 -31.76 20.86 -16.94
C SER A 137 -32.08 21.29 -15.51
N ILE A 138 -32.80 20.45 -14.77
CA ILE A 138 -33.26 20.71 -13.39
C ILE A 138 -32.24 20.30 -12.32
N MET A 139 -31.03 19.89 -12.71
CA MET A 139 -30.03 19.32 -11.81
C MET A 139 -28.81 20.24 -11.62
N ASP A 140 -28.42 20.46 -10.37
CA ASP A 140 -27.10 21.01 -10.05
C ASP A 140 -26.04 19.91 -10.22
N MET A 141 -25.49 19.84 -11.44
CA MET A 141 -24.49 18.85 -11.81
C MET A 141 -23.20 18.96 -11.00
N ASN A 142 -22.80 20.15 -10.58
CA ASN A 142 -21.56 20.32 -9.82
C ASN A 142 -21.69 19.66 -8.45
N ASN A 143 -22.83 19.86 -7.78
CA ASN A 143 -23.10 19.22 -6.51
C ASN A 143 -23.19 17.69 -6.66
N ILE A 144 -23.90 17.19 -7.67
CA ILE A 144 -24.05 15.74 -7.93
C ILE A 144 -22.71 15.08 -8.23
N ILE A 145 -21.88 15.70 -9.08
CA ILE A 145 -20.53 15.20 -9.40
C ILE A 145 -19.66 15.16 -8.15
N ASN A 146 -19.69 16.20 -7.31
CA ASN A 146 -18.93 16.24 -6.06
C ASN A 146 -19.37 15.15 -5.07
N MET A 147 -20.68 14.92 -4.94
CA MET A 147 -21.22 13.83 -4.12
C MET A 147 -20.73 12.46 -4.63
N ILE A 148 -20.83 12.23 -5.94
CA ILE A 148 -20.38 10.99 -6.57
C ILE A 148 -18.87 10.79 -6.38
N HIS A 149 -18.06 11.84 -6.53
CA HIS A 149 -16.63 11.76 -6.26
C HIS A 149 -16.34 11.38 -4.82
N ASN A 150 -16.96 12.06 -3.84
CA ASN A 150 -16.78 11.73 -2.42
C ASN A 150 -17.17 10.28 -2.11
N LEU A 151 -18.24 9.79 -2.73
CA LEU A 151 -18.66 8.40 -2.62
C LEU A 151 -17.61 7.43 -3.19
N ILE A 152 -17.19 7.64 -4.44
CA ILE A 152 -16.20 6.79 -5.11
C ILE A 152 -14.87 6.81 -4.36
N GLU A 153 -14.46 7.96 -3.83
CA GLU A 153 -13.25 8.06 -3.05
C GLU A 153 -13.29 7.21 -1.78
N LYS A 154 -14.42 7.21 -1.07
CA LYS A 154 -14.58 6.34 0.10
C LYS A 154 -14.56 4.86 -0.29
N ASP A 155 -15.28 4.49 -1.35
CA ASP A 155 -15.35 3.10 -1.84
C ASP A 155 -13.97 2.58 -2.27
N GLN A 156 -13.24 3.38 -3.05
CA GLN A 156 -11.93 3.00 -3.59
C GLN A 156 -10.76 3.24 -2.63
N TYR A 157 -11.01 3.58 -1.36
CA TYR A 157 -9.94 3.81 -0.38
C TYR A 157 -9.03 2.59 -0.21
N GLN A 158 -9.61 1.40 -0.02
CA GLN A 158 -8.85 0.16 0.14
C GLN A 158 -8.05 -0.20 -1.11
N LEU A 159 -8.61 0.05 -2.29
CA LEU A 159 -7.90 -0.12 -3.55
C LEU A 159 -6.66 0.77 -3.61
N ARG A 160 -6.77 2.04 -3.23
CA ARG A 160 -5.65 2.98 -3.24
C ARG A 160 -4.55 2.56 -2.27
N LEU A 161 -4.92 2.16 -1.05
CA LEU A 161 -3.96 1.62 -0.08
C LEU A 161 -3.22 0.39 -0.63
N GLU A 162 -3.94 -0.54 -1.27
CA GLU A 162 -3.34 -1.74 -1.85
C GLU A 162 -2.41 -1.40 -3.03
N LEU A 163 -2.77 -0.45 -3.89
CA LEU A 163 -1.92 0.00 -4.99
C LEU A 163 -0.64 0.67 -4.47
N GLU A 164 -0.75 1.55 -3.48
CA GLU A 164 0.41 2.18 -2.84
C GLU A 164 1.31 1.14 -2.15
N ARG A 165 0.72 0.18 -1.41
CA ARG A 165 1.48 -0.94 -0.84
C ARG A 165 2.27 -1.70 -1.91
N ARG A 166 1.65 -1.97 -3.07
CA ARG A 166 2.32 -2.64 -4.21
C ARG A 166 3.43 -1.79 -4.83
N LYS A 167 3.34 -0.46 -4.82
CA LYS A 167 4.44 0.43 -5.24
C LYS A 167 5.61 0.33 -4.27
N THR A 168 5.32 0.44 -2.98
CA THR A 168 6.33 0.36 -1.90
C THR A 168 7.08 -0.96 -1.92
N ILE A 169 6.37 -2.09 -1.99
CA ILE A 169 7.00 -3.42 -2.06
C ILE A 169 7.89 -3.55 -3.29
N LEU A 170 7.43 -3.08 -4.46
CA LEU A 170 8.24 -3.15 -5.66
C LEU A 170 9.53 -2.34 -5.51
N ARG A 171 9.45 -1.13 -4.93
CA ARG A 171 10.61 -0.27 -4.68
C ARG A 171 11.59 -0.91 -3.69
N LEU A 172 11.09 -1.49 -2.60
CA LEU A 172 11.93 -2.17 -1.61
C LEU A 172 12.65 -3.37 -2.23
N ASN A 173 11.92 -4.23 -2.95
CA ASN A 173 12.54 -5.35 -3.66
C ASN A 173 13.61 -4.85 -4.65
N ALA A 174 13.30 -3.79 -5.40
CA ALA A 174 14.24 -3.17 -6.32
C ALA A 174 15.54 -2.72 -5.63
N GLU A 175 15.41 -2.04 -4.50
CA GLU A 175 16.51 -1.54 -3.70
C GLU A 175 17.34 -2.67 -3.08
N GLU A 176 16.70 -3.68 -2.48
CA GLU A 176 17.36 -4.87 -1.93
C GLU A 176 18.22 -5.57 -2.98
N HIS A 177 17.66 -5.79 -4.17
CA HIS A 177 18.39 -6.42 -5.26
C HIS A 177 19.63 -5.61 -5.67
N ARG A 178 19.49 -4.29 -5.84
CA ARG A 178 20.60 -3.39 -6.17
C ARG A 178 21.69 -3.41 -5.11
N LEU A 179 21.33 -3.34 -3.82
CA LEU A 179 22.27 -3.35 -2.71
C LEU A 179 23.04 -4.66 -2.63
N ILE A 180 22.34 -5.79 -2.79
CA ILE A 180 22.95 -7.12 -2.75
C ILE A 180 23.88 -7.31 -3.96
N GLU A 181 23.45 -6.92 -5.15
CA GLU A 181 24.28 -6.96 -6.35
C GLU A 181 25.56 -6.14 -6.16
N THR A 182 25.42 -4.87 -5.73
CA THR A 182 26.57 -3.99 -5.42
C THR A 182 27.50 -4.63 -4.39
N PHE A 183 26.95 -5.22 -3.32
CA PHE A 183 27.74 -5.88 -2.28
C PHE A 183 28.59 -7.02 -2.84
N TYR A 184 28.02 -7.87 -3.70
CA TYR A 184 28.78 -8.99 -4.30
C TYR A 184 29.73 -8.55 -5.42
N GLU A 185 29.45 -7.45 -6.14
CA GLU A 185 30.37 -6.85 -7.11
C GLU A 185 31.70 -6.41 -6.48
N LEU A 186 31.67 -6.00 -5.19
CA LEU A 186 32.87 -5.69 -4.41
C LEU A 186 33.72 -6.92 -4.07
N LYS A 187 33.27 -8.13 -4.42
CA LYS A 187 33.95 -9.41 -4.15
C LYS A 187 34.34 -9.58 -2.67
N PRO A 188 33.37 -9.48 -1.75
CA PRO A 188 33.65 -9.54 -0.33
C PRO A 188 34.22 -10.90 0.06
N ARG A 189 35.17 -10.90 0.98
CA ARG A 189 35.71 -12.12 1.59
C ARG A 189 34.64 -12.78 2.45
N GLN A 190 34.77 -14.08 2.65
CA GLN A 190 33.81 -14.85 3.46
C GLN A 190 33.65 -14.31 4.89
N THR A 191 34.71 -13.73 5.46
CA THR A 191 34.70 -13.07 6.77
C THR A 191 33.83 -11.81 6.76
N GLU A 192 33.92 -10.99 5.73
CA GLU A 192 33.12 -9.76 5.56
C GLU A 192 31.64 -10.09 5.36
N ILE A 193 31.34 -11.15 4.59
CA ILE A 193 29.97 -11.67 4.45
C ILE A 193 29.41 -12.12 5.81
N LYS A 194 30.21 -12.84 6.62
CA LYS A 194 29.78 -13.27 7.96
C LYS A 194 29.52 -12.09 8.89
N SER A 195 30.43 -11.11 8.92
CA SER A 195 30.27 -9.90 9.73
C SER A 195 29.04 -9.11 9.33
N ALA A 196 28.81 -8.91 8.02
CA ALA A 196 27.63 -8.23 7.51
C ALA A 196 26.34 -8.93 7.95
N LYS A 197 26.28 -10.27 7.90
CA LYS A 197 25.11 -11.04 8.36
C LYS A 197 24.84 -10.87 9.86
N ILE A 198 25.89 -10.81 10.68
CA ILE A 198 25.75 -10.60 12.13
C ILE A 198 25.18 -9.20 12.40
N ILE A 199 25.73 -8.18 11.75
CA ILE A 199 25.25 -6.79 11.87
C ILE A 199 23.79 -6.69 11.44
N TRP A 200 23.44 -7.28 10.30
CA TRP A 200 22.07 -7.24 9.79
C TRP A 200 21.08 -7.92 10.75
N LYS A 201 21.45 -9.07 11.31
CA LYS A 201 20.64 -9.77 12.31
C LYS A 201 20.44 -8.91 13.56
N ALA A 202 21.48 -8.26 14.07
CA ALA A 202 21.39 -7.39 15.23
C ALA A 202 20.47 -6.18 14.98
N ILE A 203 20.59 -5.54 13.80
CA ILE A 203 19.70 -4.43 13.39
C ILE A 203 18.24 -4.90 13.33
N HIS A 204 17.99 -6.08 12.75
CA HIS A 204 16.64 -6.62 12.64
C HIS A 204 16.04 -6.97 14.01
N GLU A 205 16.82 -7.57 14.90
CA GLU A 205 16.40 -7.84 16.29
C GLU A 205 16.08 -6.55 17.05
N GLN A 206 16.91 -5.51 16.88
CA GLN A 206 16.65 -4.19 17.48
C GLN A 206 15.34 -3.58 16.97
N GLN A 207 15.07 -3.66 15.66
CA GLN A 207 13.83 -3.14 15.09
C GLN A 207 12.60 -3.89 15.62
N ASN A 208 12.66 -5.22 15.73
CA ASN A 208 11.57 -6.02 16.31
C ASN A 208 11.27 -5.61 17.76
N ILE A 209 12.30 -5.34 18.56
CA ILE A 209 12.13 -4.85 19.94
C ILE A 209 11.44 -3.48 19.95
N ILE A 210 11.84 -2.56 19.06
CA ILE A 210 11.21 -1.22 18.93
C ILE A 210 9.71 -1.37 18.58
N ASP A 211 9.38 -2.24 17.64
CA ASP A 211 8.00 -2.48 17.21
C ASP A 211 7.16 -3.11 18.32
N GLU A 212 7.71 -4.08 19.06
CA GLU A 212 7.06 -4.67 20.24
C GLU A 212 6.79 -3.62 21.33
N ILE A 213 7.76 -2.72 21.58
CA ILE A 213 7.57 -1.60 22.51
C ILE A 213 6.47 -0.65 22.02
N ALA A 214 6.42 -0.34 20.72
CA ALA A 214 5.37 0.51 20.16
C ALA A 214 3.97 -0.13 20.28
N ILE A 215 3.84 -1.42 20.02
CA ILE A 215 2.60 -2.17 20.23
C ILE A 215 2.19 -2.12 21.69
N PHE A 216 3.14 -2.33 22.61
CA PHE A 216 2.88 -2.26 24.05
C PHE A 216 2.45 -0.86 24.49
N LYS A 217 3.08 0.21 23.99
CA LYS A 217 2.67 1.60 24.26
C LYS A 217 1.25 1.87 23.78
N LYS A 218 0.91 1.47 22.55
CA LYS A 218 -0.44 1.62 22.01
C LYS A 218 -1.47 0.81 22.81
N TRP A 219 -1.10 -0.39 23.24
CA TRP A 219 -1.94 -1.19 24.15
C TRP A 219 -2.17 -0.45 25.47
N LEU A 220 -1.12 0.10 26.09
CA LEU A 220 -1.24 0.90 27.31
C LEU A 220 -2.16 2.11 27.11
N GLU A 221 -2.04 2.85 26.02
CA GLU A 221 -2.89 4.01 25.72
C GLU A 221 -4.37 3.64 25.58
N LEU A 222 -4.66 2.50 24.95
CA LEU A 222 -6.03 2.00 24.79
C LEU A 222 -6.62 1.46 26.10
N HIS A 223 -5.79 0.89 26.98
CA HIS A 223 -6.24 0.25 28.22
C HIS A 223 -6.15 1.17 29.45
N THR A 224 -5.43 2.29 29.37
CA THR A 224 -5.49 3.37 30.39
C THR A 224 -6.75 4.22 30.25
N GLN A 225 -7.41 4.22 29.08
CA GLN A 225 -8.72 4.85 28.86
C GLN A 225 -9.90 3.97 29.32
N ALA A 226 -9.68 2.67 29.53
CA ALA A 226 -10.67 1.74 30.07
C ALA A 226 -10.42 1.56 31.58
N SER A 227 -11.09 2.36 32.41
CA SER A 227 -11.02 2.24 33.86
C SER A 227 -11.39 0.82 34.31
N SER A 228 -10.52 0.19 35.11
CA SER A 228 -10.67 -1.11 35.79
C SER A 228 -10.17 -2.35 35.05
N TYR A 229 -8.85 -2.57 35.05
CA TYR A 229 -8.29 -3.93 35.06
C TYR A 229 -7.07 -4.02 35.99
N THR A 230 -7.05 -5.05 36.82
CA THR A 230 -5.90 -5.45 37.64
C THR A 230 -4.85 -6.12 36.76
N LEU A 231 -3.58 -5.79 37.00
CA LEU A 231 -2.36 -6.28 36.32
C LEU A 231 -2.21 -7.82 36.20
N GLN A 232 -3.14 -8.61 36.73
CA GLN A 232 -3.15 -10.07 36.69
C GLN A 232 -3.74 -10.66 35.41
N ASP A 233 -4.53 -9.91 34.63
CA ASP A 233 -5.15 -10.41 33.38
C ASP A 233 -4.24 -10.27 32.14
N VAL A 234 -3.08 -9.64 32.30
CA VAL A 234 -2.10 -9.50 31.22
C VAL A 234 -1.24 -10.75 31.22
N GLN A 235 -1.13 -11.44 30.08
CA GLN A 235 -0.10 -12.46 29.84
C GLN A 235 1.31 -11.83 29.92
N LEU A 236 1.75 -11.57 31.13
CA LEU A 236 3.08 -11.09 31.56
C LEU A 236 4.28 -11.98 31.17
N PRO A 237 4.15 -13.29 30.78
CA PRO A 237 5.33 -14.05 30.38
C PRO A 237 6.07 -13.46 29.17
N LYS A 238 5.36 -12.82 28.22
CA LYS A 238 6.00 -12.19 27.05
C LYS A 238 6.68 -10.86 27.39
N ILE A 239 6.12 -10.08 28.32
CA ILE A 239 6.68 -8.80 28.76
C ILE A 239 7.90 -8.99 29.65
N ASN A 240 7.90 -10.02 30.52
CA ASN A 240 9.11 -10.41 31.24
C ASN A 240 10.23 -10.83 30.28
N HIS A 241 9.91 -11.47 29.15
CA HIS A 241 10.92 -11.82 28.16
C HIS A 241 11.57 -10.58 27.52
N ILE A 242 10.77 -9.54 27.21
CA ILE A 242 11.25 -8.25 26.67
C ILE A 242 12.14 -7.53 27.70
N PHE A 243 11.72 -7.47 28.97
CA PHE A 243 12.52 -6.86 30.03
C PHE A 243 13.79 -7.63 30.35
N VAL A 244 13.75 -8.97 30.33
CA VAL A 244 14.95 -9.83 30.52
C VAL A 244 15.91 -9.69 29.34
N SER A 245 15.42 -9.57 28.10
CA SER A 245 16.29 -9.28 26.94
C SER A 245 16.90 -7.88 26.96
N LEU A 246 16.21 -6.89 27.53
CA LEU A 246 16.74 -5.52 27.69
C LEU A 246 17.68 -5.38 28.91
N SER A 247 17.49 -6.17 29.96
CA SER A 247 18.31 -6.12 31.18
C SER A 247 19.56 -7.01 31.13
N PHE A 248 19.73 -7.81 30.06
CA PHE A 248 20.96 -8.57 29.78
C PHE A 248 21.90 -7.91 28.76
N GLN A 249 21.72 -6.62 28.46
CA GLN A 249 22.72 -5.81 27.74
C GLN A 249 23.20 -4.63 28.61
N GLY A 250 23.78 -4.95 29.76
CA GLY A 250 24.88 -4.18 30.36
C GLY A 250 26.22 -4.81 29.93
N PRO A 251 27.29 -4.03 29.78
CA PRO A 251 28.15 -4.01 28.60
C PRO A 251 28.97 -5.29 28.48
N THR A 252 28.86 -5.99 27.33
CA THR A 252 29.98 -6.81 26.89
C THR A 252 31.00 -5.88 26.25
N SER A 253 31.87 -5.34 27.10
CA SER A 253 33.10 -4.58 26.82
C SER A 253 34.12 -5.30 25.91
N SER A 254 33.67 -6.29 25.14
CA SER A 254 34.46 -7.12 24.25
C SER A 254 34.23 -6.74 22.79
N ALA A 255 33.01 -6.37 22.38
CA ALA A 255 32.72 -6.07 20.97
C ALA A 255 33.11 -4.64 20.57
N GLU A 256 32.80 -3.63 21.40
CA GLU A 256 33.21 -2.24 21.16
C GLU A 256 34.74 -2.08 21.28
N HIS A 257 35.37 -2.75 22.24
CA HIS A 257 36.82 -2.67 22.42
C HIS A 257 37.59 -3.38 21.28
N VAL A 258 37.03 -4.45 20.70
CA VAL A 258 37.60 -5.09 19.51
C VAL A 258 37.36 -4.25 18.25
N ALA A 259 36.21 -3.56 18.13
CA ALA A 259 35.96 -2.65 17.02
C ALA A 259 36.89 -1.42 17.06
N GLU A 260 37.07 -0.79 18.22
CA GLU A 260 37.98 0.35 18.41
C GLU A 260 39.45 -0.03 18.21
N GLN A 261 39.89 -1.20 18.70
CA GLN A 261 41.26 -1.68 18.47
C GLN A 261 41.52 -2.06 17.01
N THR A 262 40.50 -2.48 16.26
CA THR A 262 40.64 -2.82 14.83
C THR A 262 40.68 -1.55 13.97
N ILE A 263 39.94 -0.50 14.33
CA ILE A 263 39.97 0.81 13.67
C ILE A 263 41.30 1.52 13.96
N ALA A 264 41.78 1.53 15.21
CA ALA A 264 43.06 2.15 15.57
C ALA A 264 44.28 1.48 14.91
N LYS A 265 44.20 0.18 14.61
CA LYS A 265 45.25 -0.55 13.86
C LYS A 265 45.24 -0.27 12.37
N ALA A 266 44.08 0.09 11.80
CA ALA A 266 43.95 0.45 10.39
C ALA A 266 44.42 1.88 10.10
N GLU A 267 44.41 2.77 11.10
CA GLU A 267 44.88 4.16 10.98
C GLU A 267 46.40 4.32 11.21
N GLN A 268 47.10 3.26 11.63
CA GLN A 268 48.56 3.24 11.84
C GLN A 268 49.34 2.50 10.73
N MET A 269 48.67 2.02 9.69
CA MET A 269 49.26 1.40 8.48
C MET A 269 49.04 2.30 7.27
#